data_AF-A0A8R7PYA1-F1
#
_entry.id   AF-A0A8R7PYA1-F1
#
_cell.length_a   1.000
_cell.length_b   1.000
_cell.length_c   1.000
_cell.angle_alpha   90.00
_cell.angle_beta   90.00
_cell.angle_gamma   90.00
#
_symmetry.space_group_name_H-M   'P 1'
#
loop_
_entity.id
_entity.type
_entity.pdbx_description
1 polymer ?
#
loop_
_entity_poly.entity_id
_entity_poly.type
_entity_poly.pdbx_seq_one_letter_code
_entity_poly.pdbx_strand_id
1 'polypeptide(L)' 'MFSHEISRDTLNQQLEVFPRLGEVWAIYSDWDIGWCNNPEMRKKSAFSVVEILTSYSEESGCTVAPLVKDPFV' A
#
# COMPACT_ATOMS: atom_id res chain seq x y z
N MET A 1 3.65 2.59 -5.36
CA MET A 1 2.60 3.33 -4.63
C MET A 1 1.85 2.38 -3.72
N PHE A 2 1.30 2.91 -2.62
CA PHE A 2 0.61 2.16 -1.57
C PHE A 2 -0.86 2.59 -1.45
N SER A 3 -1.74 1.70 -0.95
CA SER A 3 -3.14 2.02 -0.67
C SER A 3 -3.45 1.72 0.81
N HIS A 4 -4.04 2.68 1.52
CA HIS A 4 -4.41 2.58 2.94
C HIS A 4 -5.85 3.08 3.13
N GLU A 5 -6.65 2.39 3.93
CA GLU A 5 -8.03 2.81 4.23
C GLU A 5 -8.04 3.96 5.22
N ILE A 6 -8.78 5.03 4.92
CA ILE A 6 -8.80 6.26 5.72
C ILE A 6 -10.24 6.64 6.03
N SER A 7 -10.52 7.09 7.26
CA SER A 7 -11.85 7.56 7.67
C SER A 7 -12.24 8.85 6.94
N ARG A 8 -13.54 9.01 6.61
CA ARG A 8 -14.04 10.17 5.85
C ARG A 8 -13.79 11.53 6.50
N ASP A 9 -13.56 11.60 7.81
CA ASP A 9 -13.41 12.86 8.54
C ASP A 9 -12.10 13.60 8.23
N THR A 10 -11.15 12.96 7.53
CA THR A 10 -9.83 13.54 7.23
C THR A 10 -9.68 14.04 5.79
N LEU A 11 -10.77 14.13 5.01
CA LEU A 11 -10.72 14.35 3.56
C LEU A 11 -10.12 15.71 3.11
N ASN A 12 -10.03 16.69 4.01
CA ASN A 12 -9.61 18.06 3.70
C ASN A 12 -8.26 18.45 4.31
N GLN A 13 -7.46 17.49 4.78
CA GLN A 13 -6.17 17.73 5.42
C GLN A 13 -5.04 17.07 4.64
N GLN A 14 -3.86 17.70 4.66
CA GLN A 14 -2.63 17.02 4.27
C GLN A 14 -2.44 15.83 5.20
N LEU A 15 -2.43 14.63 4.64
CA LEU A 15 -2.29 13.38 5.37
C LEU A 15 -0.95 12.75 5.04
N GLU A 16 -0.21 12.44 6.08
CA GLU A 16 0.97 11.60 5.99
C GLU A 16 0.59 10.20 6.49
N VAL A 17 0.79 9.20 5.62
CA VAL A 17 0.49 7.80 5.94
C VAL A 17 1.82 7.06 6.01
N PHE A 18 2.13 6.55 7.20
CA PHE A 18 3.33 5.76 7.44
C PHE A 18 2.97 4.31 7.73
N PRO A 19 3.64 3.33 7.09
CA PRO A 19 3.46 1.92 7.39
C PRO A 19 3.73 1.61 8.87
N ARG A 20 2.80 0.90 9.52
CA ARG A 20 2.95 0.45 10.91
C ARG A 20 3.08 -1.06 10.98
N LEU A 21 3.85 -1.53 11.97
CA LEU A 21 4.02 -2.94 12.28
C LEU A 21 2.67 -3.69 12.30
N GLY A 22 2.59 -4.80 11.57
CA GLY A 22 1.44 -5.69 11.50
C GLY A 22 0.33 -5.24 10.54
N GLU A 23 0.44 -4.07 9.91
CA GLU A 23 -0.53 -3.68 8.88
C GLU A 23 -0.35 -4.49 7.59
N VAL A 24 -1.45 -4.67 6.86
CA VAL A 24 -1.46 -5.33 5.53
C VAL A 24 -1.69 -4.29 4.44
N TRP A 25 -0.78 -4.27 3.47
CA TRP A 25 -0.73 -3.25 2.42
C TRP A 25 -0.67 -3.89 1.03
N ALA A 26 -1.24 -3.20 0.04
CA ALA A 26 -1.03 -3.52 -1.37
C ALA A 26 0.10 -2.64 -1.92
N ILE A 27 1.16 -3.27 -2.43
CA ILE A 27 2.29 -2.60 -3.07
C ILE A 27 2.18 -2.80 -4.58
N TYR A 28 2.05 -1.68 -5.31
CA TYR A 28 2.06 -1.66 -6.77
C TYR A 28 3.48 -1.41 -7.27
N SER A 29 4.02 -2.36 -8.04
CA SER A 29 5.37 -2.31 -8.62
C SER A 29 5.44 -1.47 -9.89
N ASP A 30 4.33 -1.33 -10.61
CA ASP A 30 4.20 -0.68 -11.92
C ASP A 30 3.43 0.65 -11.84
N TRP A 31 3.44 1.28 -10.67
CA TRP A 31 2.70 2.51 -10.44
C TRP A 31 3.13 3.65 -11.37
N ASP A 32 2.13 4.36 -11.92
CA ASP A 32 2.29 5.58 -12.71
C ASP A 32 1.38 6.71 -12.19
N ILE A 33 1.88 7.95 -12.18
CA ILE A 33 1.14 9.12 -11.69
C ILE A 33 -0.15 9.40 -12.47
N GLY A 34 -0.23 8.95 -13.73
CA GLY A 34 -1.42 9.01 -14.59
C GLY A 34 -2.60 8.16 -14.09
N TRP A 35 -2.38 7.23 -13.16
CA TRP A 35 -3.46 6.44 -12.54
C TRP A 35 -4.46 7.28 -11.75
N CYS A 36 -4.06 8.47 -11.29
CA CYS A 36 -4.96 9.41 -10.64
C CYS A 36 -6.03 9.92 -11.61
N ASN A 37 -5.68 10.09 -12.88
CA ASN A 37 -6.57 10.62 -13.91
C ASN A 37 -7.34 9.52 -14.65
N ASN A 38 -6.84 8.28 -14.68
CA ASN A 38 -7.51 7.17 -15.34
C ASN A 38 -7.59 5.91 -14.43
N PRO A 39 -8.73 5.68 -13.76
CA PRO A 39 -8.93 4.53 -12.87
C PRO A 39 -8.79 3.17 -13.57
N GLU A 40 -9.08 3.08 -14.88
CA GLU A 40 -8.99 1.83 -15.64
C GLU A 40 -7.54 1.34 -15.78
N MET A 41 -6.55 2.24 -15.66
CA MET A 41 -5.13 1.84 -15.67
C MET A 41 -4.77 0.98 -14.45
N ARG A 42 -5.41 1.23 -13.30
CA ARG A 42 -5.16 0.49 -12.05
C ARG A 42 -5.59 -0.98 -12.13
N LYS A 43 -6.61 -1.29 -12.94
CA LYS A 43 -7.16 -2.65 -13.06
C LYS A 43 -6.19 -3.63 -13.74
N LYS A 44 -5.21 -3.11 -14.48
CA LYS A 44 -4.21 -3.92 -15.18
C LYS A 44 -2.92 -4.10 -14.38
N SER A 45 -2.83 -3.45 -13.22
CA SER A 45 -1.59 -3.31 -12.50
C SER A 45 -1.33 -4.48 -11.58
N ALA A 46 -0.11 -4.98 -11.62
CA ALA A 46 0.33 -6.03 -10.72
C ALA A 46 0.55 -5.43 -9.33
N PHE A 47 -0.05 -6.05 -8.31
CA PHE A 47 0.23 -5.70 -6.92
C PHE A 47 0.58 -6.94 -6.12
N SER A 48 1.39 -6.74 -5.09
CA SER A 48 1.66 -7.74 -4.05
C SER A 48 0.97 -7.31 -2.77
N VAL A 49 0.33 -8.26 -2.09
CA VAL A 49 -0.14 -8.06 -0.71
C VAL A 49 1.00 -8.36 0.22
N VAL A 50 1.29 -7.48 1.17
CA VAL A 50 2.40 -7.65 2.11
C VAL A 50 1.97 -7.31 3.54
N GLU A 51 2.64 -7.93 4.51
CA GLU A 51 2.58 -7.55 5.92
C GLU A 51 3.80 -6.69 6.26
N ILE A 52 3.59 -5.60 7.02
CA ILE A 52 4.67 -4.74 7.51
C ILE A 52 5.33 -5.38 8.74
N LEU A 53 6.62 -5.68 8.64
CA LEU A 53 7.39 -6.33 9.72
C LEU A 53 8.12 -5.34 10.63
N THR A 54 8.29 -4.10 10.19
CA THR A 54 8.85 -3.01 10.99
C THR A 54 8.13 -1.71 10.67
N SER A 55 7.77 -0.93 11.69
CA SER A 55 7.25 0.43 11.46
C SER A 55 8.27 1.27 10.70
N TYR A 56 7.77 2.21 9.89
CA TYR A 56 8.61 3.08 9.09
C TYR A 56 9.54 3.98 9.94
N SER A 57 10.79 4.12 9.50
CA SER A 57 11.72 5.16 9.93
C SER A 57 12.35 5.86 8.72
N GLU A 58 12.77 7.11 8.87
CA GLU A 58 13.45 7.83 7.78
C GLU A 58 14.81 7.19 7.42
N GLU A 59 15.52 6.64 8.41
CA GLU A 59 16.84 6.06 8.22
C GLU A 59 16.80 4.70 7.50
N SER A 60 15.80 3.87 7.81
CA SER A 60 15.79 2.45 7.43
C SER A 60 14.55 2.05 6.61
N GLY A 61 13.58 2.95 6.45
CA GLY A 61 12.30 2.63 5.84
C GLY A 61 11.51 1.62 6.65
N CYS A 62 10.92 0.64 5.97
CA CYS A 62 10.25 -0.49 6.59
C CYS A 62 10.60 -1.79 5.85
N THR A 63 10.51 -2.91 6.56
CA THR A 63 10.63 -4.24 5.98
C THR A 63 9.26 -4.88 5.87
N VAL A 64 9.07 -5.71 4.85
CA VAL A 64 7.77 -6.33 4.53
C VAL A 64 7.94 -7.80 4.18
N ALA A 65 6.91 -8.60 4.45
CA ALA A 65 6.81 -9.99 4.01
C ALA A 65 5.66 -10.14 2.98
N PRO A 66 5.87 -10.82 1.84
CA PRO A 66 4.79 -11.13 0.91
C PRO A 66 3.76 -12.08 1.54
N LEU A 67 2.48 -11.70 1.45
CA LEU A 67 1.37 -12.58 1.75
C LEU A 67 0.92 -13.27 0.47
N VAL A 68 0.89 -14.59 0.50
CA VAL A 68 0.41 -15.42 -0.60
C VAL A 68 -0.87 -16.12 -0.17
N LYS A 69 -1.80 -16.29 -1.11
CA LYS A 69 -2.98 -17.11 -0.85
C LYS A 69 -2.52 -18.54 -0.61
N ASP A 70 -3.00 -19.16 0.46
CA ASP A 70 -2.84 -20.60 0.64
C ASP A 70 -3.50 -21.30 -0.57
N PRO A 71 -2.74 -22.06 -1.37
CA PRO A 71 -3.30 -22.73 -2.54
C PRO A 71 -4.24 -23.88 -2.17
N PHE A 72 -4.29 -24.28 -0.89
CA PHE A 72 -5.07 -25.41 -0.40
C PHE A 72 -6.35 -25.02 0.37
N VAL A 73 -6.66 -23.72 0.44
CA VAL A 73 -7.91 -23.17 1.01
C VAL A 73 -8.77 -22.44 -0.04
#